data_AF-G8UPJ1-F1
#
_entry.id   AF-G8UPJ1-F1
#
_cell.length_a   1.000
_cell.length_b   1.000
_cell.length_c   1.000
_cell.angle_alpha   90.00
_cell.angle_beta   90.00
_cell.angle_gamma   90.00
#
_symmetry.space_group_name_H-M   'P 1'
#
loop_
_entity.id
_entity.type
_entity.pdbx_description
1 polymer ?
#
loop_
_entity_poly.entity_id
_entity_poly.type
_entity_poly.pdbx_seq_one_letter_code
_entity_poly.pdbx_strand_id
1 'polypeptide(L)'
;MYTVLASELQSAMDAGRLLIVSTAPRATRVSQSAADERNRYIAELADEIVFGYIAPDSRLNELYRQYASKSGILFKSQDISSG
;
A
#
# COMPACT_ATOMS: atom_id res chain seq x y z
N MET A 1 2.20 18.93 -7.86
CA MET A 1 1.83 18.18 -9.08
C MET A 1 0.92 17.05 -8.62
N TYR A 2 -0.38 17.14 -8.88
CA TYR A 2 -1.32 16.09 -8.44
C TYR A 2 -1.09 14.86 -9.31
N THR A 3 -0.81 13.73 -8.67
CA THR A 3 -0.70 12.44 -9.36
C THR A 3 -2.05 12.14 -9.99
N VAL A 4 -2.08 12.07 -11.32
CA VAL A 4 -3.25 11.62 -12.07
C VAL A 4 -3.46 10.15 -11.71
N LEU A 5 -4.65 9.80 -11.22
CA LEU A 5 -5.01 8.40 -10.99
C LEU A 5 -4.87 7.63 -12.30
N ALA A 6 -4.32 6.42 -12.21
CA ALA A 6 -4.13 5.59 -13.39
C ALA A 6 -5.47 5.35 -14.08
N SER A 7 -5.47 5.30 -15.42
CA SER A 7 -6.70 5.27 -16.24
C SER A 7 -7.65 4.13 -15.87
N GLU A 8 -7.10 2.99 -15.46
CA GLU A 8 -7.81 1.81 -15.01
C GLU A 8 -8.60 2.03 -13.71
N LEU A 9 -8.18 2.98 -12.87
CA LEU A 9 -8.85 3.33 -11.61
C LEU A 9 -9.90 4.44 -11.79
N GLN A 10 -9.82 5.21 -12.88
CA GLN A 10 -10.74 6.32 -13.15
C GLN A 10 -12.20 5.84 -13.27
N SER A 11 -12.44 4.78 -14.04
CA SER A 11 -13.79 4.20 -14.20
C SER A 11 -14.37 3.64 -12.90
N ALA A 12 -13.53 3.15 -11.98
CA ALA A 12 -13.97 2.69 -10.67
C ALA A 12 -14.30 3.86 -9.74
N MET A 13 -13.53 4.95 -9.83
CA MET A 13 -13.74 6.19 -9.09
C MET A 13 -15.02 6.90 -9.55
N ASP A 14 -15.22 7.06 -10.86
CA ASP A 14 -16.41 7.71 -11.43
C ASP A 14 -17.71 6.95 -11.06
N ALA A 15 -17.60 5.63 -10.93
CA ALA A 15 -18.69 4.76 -10.50
C ALA A 15 -18.90 4.72 -8.96
N GLY A 16 -18.11 5.47 -8.18
CA GLY A 16 -18.19 5.48 -6.71
C GLY A 16 -17.82 4.15 -6.04
N ARG A 17 -17.08 3.27 -6.73
CA ARG A 17 -16.69 1.93 -6.24
C ARG A 17 -15.30 1.89 -5.60
N LEU A 18 -14.55 2.99 -5.67
CA LEU A 18 -13.21 3.09 -5.12
C LEU A 18 -13.24 3.62 -3.69
N LEU A 19 -12.77 2.83 -2.72
CA LEU A 19 -12.52 3.29 -1.35
C LEU A 19 -11.04 3.69 -1.21
N ILE A 20 -10.77 4.98 -1.00
CA ILE A 20 -9.42 5.49 -0.73
C ILE A 20 -9.29 5.78 0.77
N VAL A 21 -8.42 5.03 1.45
CA VAL A 21 -8.12 5.27 2.88
C VAL A 21 -6.76 5.98 2.99
N SER A 22 -6.77 7.29 3.24
CA SER A 22 -5.56 8.07 3.52
C SER A 22 -5.38 8.26 5.03
N THR A 23 -4.15 8.13 5.53
CA THR A 23 -3.89 8.08 6.99
C THR A 23 -2.92 9.17 7.49
N ALA A 24 -2.69 10.24 6.72
CA ALA A 24 -1.73 11.32 7.04
C ALA A 24 -2.38 12.68 7.36
N PRO A 25 -1.76 13.62 8.11
CA PRO A 25 -0.62 13.55 9.05
C PRO A 25 -0.93 14.15 10.45
N ARG A 26 -2.15 14.62 10.74
CA ARG A 26 -2.54 15.13 12.07
C ARG A 26 -2.99 14.03 13.03
N ALA A 27 -2.67 12.78 12.70
CA ALA A 27 -2.98 11.63 13.53
C ALA A 27 -2.03 11.63 14.72
N THR A 28 -2.60 11.79 15.92
CA THR A 28 -2.00 11.33 17.17
C THR A 28 -1.32 9.99 16.88
N ARG A 29 0.00 9.91 17.06
CA ARG A 29 0.85 8.80 16.64
C ARG A 29 0.14 7.48 16.97
N VAL A 30 -0.49 6.87 15.98
CA VAL A 30 -1.20 5.60 16.21
C VAL A 30 -0.12 4.63 16.67
N SER A 31 -0.38 3.85 17.72
CA SER A 31 0.61 2.90 18.20
C SER A 31 1.00 1.99 17.05
N GLN A 32 2.25 1.53 17.06
CA GLN A 32 2.74 0.58 16.07
C GLN A 32 1.80 -0.64 15.97
N SER A 33 1.30 -1.14 17.09
CA SER A 33 0.33 -2.25 17.14
C SER A 33 -0.96 -1.96 16.37
N ALA A 34 -1.52 -0.75 16.50
CA ALA A 34 -2.74 -0.37 15.80
C ALA A 34 -2.52 -0.23 14.28
N ALA A 35 -1.33 0.25 13.87
CA ALA A 35 -0.96 0.29 12.46
C ALA A 35 -0.80 -1.13 11.88
N ASP A 36 -0.18 -2.05 12.63
CA ASP A 36 -0.01 -3.44 12.21
C ASP A 36 -1.34 -4.17 12.08
N GLU A 37 -2.24 -4.01 13.04
CA GLU A 37 -3.58 -4.61 13.03
C GLU A 37 -4.39 -4.10 11.83
N ARG A 38 -4.41 -2.79 11.61
CA ARG A 38 -5.08 -2.18 10.44
C ARG A 38 -4.52 -2.71 9.13
N ASN A 39 -3.20 -2.74 8.98
CA ASN A 39 -2.56 -3.19 7.74
C ASN A 39 -2.86 -4.67 7.48
N ARG A 40 -2.89 -5.49 8.52
CA ARG A 40 -3.28 -6.91 8.42
C ARG A 40 -4.73 -7.07 8.00
N TYR A 41 -5.65 -6.33 8.64
CA TYR A 41 -7.07 -6.38 8.32
C TYR A 41 -7.34 -5.99 6.85
N ILE A 42 -6.72 -4.91 6.36
CA ILE A 42 -6.83 -4.49 4.96
C ILE A 42 -6.24 -5.56 4.04
N ALA A 43 -5.06 -6.10 4.38
CA ALA A 43 -4.41 -7.13 3.58
C ALA A 43 -5.23 -8.43 3.52
N GLU A 44 -5.97 -8.79 4.58
CA GLU A 44 -6.85 -9.95 4.59
C GLU A 44 -7.98 -9.82 3.57
N LEU A 45 -8.63 -8.66 3.53
CA LEU A 45 -9.79 -8.40 2.68
C LEU A 45 -9.44 -8.07 1.21
N ALA A 46 -8.25 -7.54 0.95
CA ALA A 46 -7.87 -7.10 -0.38
C ALA A 46 -7.69 -8.27 -1.36
N ASP A 47 -8.17 -8.13 -2.59
CA ASP A 47 -7.87 -9.09 -3.67
C ASP A 47 -6.43 -8.95 -4.15
N GLU A 48 -5.92 -7.71 -4.21
CA GLU A 48 -4.56 -7.38 -4.61
C GLU A 48 -3.95 -6.31 -3.69
N ILE A 49 -2.65 -6.42 -3.41
CA ILE A 49 -1.91 -5.51 -2.56
C ILE A 49 -0.71 -4.99 -3.34
N VAL A 50 -0.54 -3.67 -3.37
CA VAL A 50 0.58 -3.04 -4.06
C VAL A 50 1.39 -2.22 -3.07
N PHE A 51 2.67 -2.56 -2.94
CA PHE A 51 3.62 -1.81 -2.13
C PHE A 51 4.45 -0.92 -3.05
N GLY A 52 4.44 0.39 -2.77
CA GLY A 52 5.34 1.33 -3.45
C GLY A 52 6.80 0.94 -3.20
N TYR A 53 7.17 0.78 -1.92
CA TYR A 53 8.49 0.37 -1.49
C TYR A 53 8.39 -0.44 -0.19
N ILE A 54 9.30 -1.40 0.01
CA ILE A 54 9.41 -2.21 1.23
C ILE A 54 10.89 -2.32 1.60
N ALA A 55 11.24 -1.93 2.82
CA ALA A 55 12.57 -2.20 3.37
C ALA A 55 12.67 -3.66 3.87
N PRO A 56 13.79 -4.38 3.65
CA PRO A 56 13.92 -5.80 3.98
C PRO A 56 13.70 -6.15 5.47
N ASP A 57 14.01 -5.24 6.37
CA ASP A 57 13.89 -5.37 7.83
C ASP A 57 12.60 -4.75 8.39
N SER A 58 11.71 -4.28 7.51
CA SER A 58 10.46 -3.66 7.93
C SER A 58 9.37 -4.69 8.26
N ARG A 59 8.44 -4.29 9.13
CA ARG A 59 7.21 -5.05 9.43
C ARG A 59 6.30 -5.18 8.20
N LEU A 60 6.38 -4.23 7.26
CA LEU A 60 5.69 -4.36 5.98
C LEU A 60 6.24 -5.51 5.13
N ASN A 61 7.52 -5.87 5.31
CA ASN A 61 8.09 -7.04 4.64
C ASN A 61 7.52 -8.35 5.20
N GLU A 62 7.25 -8.41 6.51
CA GLU A 62 6.54 -9.56 7.11
C GLU A 62 5.14 -9.70 6.52
N LEU A 63 4.41 -8.59 6.41
CA LEU A 63 3.08 -8.56 5.80
C LEU A 63 3.11 -8.96 4.32
N TYR A 64 4.06 -8.43 3.56
CA TYR A 64 4.28 -8.79 2.16
C TYR A 64 4.54 -10.29 2.00
N ARG A 65 5.41 -10.87 2.82
CA ARG A 65 5.70 -12.32 2.80
C ARG A 65 4.45 -13.14 3.13
N GLN A 66 3.63 -12.69 4.09
CA GLN A 66 2.40 -13.37 4.47
C GLN A 66 1.37 -13.40 3.34
N TYR A 67 1.28 -12.34 2.54
CA TYR A 67 0.29 -12.19 1.45
C TYR A 67 0.95 -12.18 0.07
N ALA A 68 2.08 -12.87 -0.09
CA ALA A 68 2.91 -12.78 -1.30
C ALA A 68 2.18 -13.17 -2.58
N SER A 69 1.23 -14.11 -2.51
CA SER A 69 0.44 -14.57 -3.67
C SER A 69 -0.43 -13.49 -4.30
N LYS A 70 -0.77 -12.44 -3.54
CA LYS A 70 -1.58 -11.31 -3.99
C LYS A 70 -0.87 -9.97 -3.85
N SER A 71 0.45 -9.98 -3.66
CA SER A 71 1.23 -8.77 -3.40
C SER A 71 2.23 -8.46 -4.51
N GLY A 72 2.24 -7.21 -4.98
CA GLY A 72 3.23 -6.65 -5.91
C GLY A 72 4.07 -5.53 -5.30
N ILE A 73 5.30 -5.35 -5.80
CA ILE A 73 6.18 -4.23 -5.42
C ILE A 73 6.43 -3.38 -6.68
N LEU A 74 6.16 -2.08 -6.61
CA LEU A 74 6.32 -1.17 -7.75
C LEU A 74 7.77 -0.74 -7.97
N PHE A 75 8.47 -0.32 -6.91
CA PHE A 75 9.87 0.11 -7.02
C PHE A 75 10.79 -0.98 -6.48
N LYS A 76 11.57 -1.61 -7.36
CA LYS A 76 12.61 -2.56 -6.95
C LYS A 76 13.88 -1.77 -6.71
N SER A 77 14.65 -2.09 -5.67
CA SER A 77 15.88 -1.35 -5.33
C SER A 77 16.93 -1.28 -6.46
N GLN A 78 16.79 -2.07 -7.54
CA GLN A 78 17.61 -2.01 -8.74
C GLN A 78 17.32 -0.79 -9.63
N ASP A 79 16.18 -0.11 -9.45
CA ASP A 79 15.77 1.05 -10.24
C ASP A 79 16.41 2.36 -9.75
N ILE A 80 17.13 2.35 -8.61
CA ILE A 80 17.68 3.56 -7.96
C ILE A 80 19.16 3.79 -8.34
N SER A 81 19.83 2.83 -8.99
CA SER A 81 21.26 2.92 -9.34
C SER A 81 21.55 3.49 -10.74
N SER A 82 20.61 4.17 -11.38
CA SER A 82 20.80 4.83 -12.69
C SER A 82 20.50 6.34 -12.62
N GLY A 83 21.08 7.02 -11.64
CA GLY A 83 21.00 8.48 -11.49
C GLY A 83 22.38 9.09 -11.24
#